data_AF-A0A420XN07-F1
#
_entry.id   AF-A0A420XN07-F1
#
_cell.length_a   1.000
_cell.length_b   1.000
_cell.length_c   1.000
_cell.angle_alpha   90.00
_cell.angle_beta   90.00
_cell.angle_gamma   90.00
#
_symmetry.space_group_name_H-M   'P 1'
#
loop_
_entity.id
_entity.type
_entity.pdbx_description
1 polymer ?
#
loop_
_entity_poly.entity_id
_entity_poly.type
_entity_poly.pdbx_seq_one_letter_code
_entity_poly.pdbx_strand_id
1 'polypeptide(L)'
;MSEILVTFSAIQGAEGDVAATSQNINGQLDDLKSYLAPMVSTWTGAASENYQAKQKQWDEAAAELNAILAQIGKALGDAGQEFQAAENSNASIWA
;
A
#
# COMPACT_ATOMS: atom_id res chain seq x y z
N MET A 1 19.35 -7.50 -21.03
CA MET A 1 17.88 -7.39 -21.17
C MET A 1 17.13 -8.31 -20.21
N SER A 2 17.56 -9.55 -19.97
CA SER A 2 16.85 -10.49 -19.05
C SER A 2 16.89 -10.09 -17.57
N GLU A 3 18.02 -9.62 -17.05
CA GLU A 3 18.17 -9.25 -15.63
C GLU A 3 17.24 -8.10 -15.22
N ILE A 4 17.12 -7.08 -16.08
CA ILE A 4 16.22 -5.92 -15.87
C ILE A 4 14.75 -6.35 -15.89
N LEU A 5 14.36 -7.24 -16.82
CA LEU A 5 12.99 -7.75 -16.90
C LEU A 5 12.60 -8.53 -15.63
N VAL A 6 13.53 -9.34 -15.11
CA VAL A 6 13.37 -10.09 -13.86
C VAL A 6 13.21 -9.14 -12.68
N THR A 7 14.02 -8.08 -12.61
CA THR A 7 13.87 -7.05 -11.56
C THR A 7 12.52 -6.36 -11.66
N PHE A 8 12.05 -6.01 -12.85
CA PHE A 8 10.74 -5.38 -13.03
C PHE A 8 9.59 -6.28 -12.58
N SER A 9 9.57 -7.55 -13.00
CA SER A 9 8.54 -8.50 -12.57
C SER A 9 8.56 -8.77 -11.06
N ALA A 10 9.75 -8.81 -10.45
CA ALA A 10 9.88 -8.97 -9.00
C ALA A 10 9.29 -7.78 -8.24
N ILE A 11 9.51 -6.55 -8.73
CA ILE A 11 8.95 -5.38 -8.05
C ILE A 11 7.43 -5.25 -8.29
N GLN A 12 6.92 -5.62 -9.47
CA GLN A 12 5.48 -5.70 -9.73
C GLN A 12 4.78 -6.71 -8.81
N GLY A 13 5.41 -7.87 -8.58
CA GLY A 13 4.93 -8.85 -7.60
C GLY A 13 4.88 -8.27 -6.19
N ALA A 14 5.96 -7.60 -5.77
CA ALA A 14 6.03 -6.94 -4.47
C ALA A 14 4.95 -5.84 -4.30
N GLU A 15 4.64 -5.08 -5.35
CA GLU A 15 3.54 -4.10 -5.32
C GLU A 15 2.19 -4.78 -5.05
N GLY A 16 1.91 -5.87 -5.77
CA GLY A 16 0.69 -6.66 -5.58
C GLY A 16 0.59 -7.25 -4.17
N ASP A 17 1.70 -7.78 -3.65
CA ASP A 17 1.77 -8.36 -2.30
C ASP A 17 1.54 -7.30 -1.22
N VAL A 18 2.14 -6.12 -1.35
CA VAL A 18 1.98 -5.05 -0.36
C VAL A 18 0.56 -4.46 -0.47
N ALA A 19 0.00 -4.32 -1.68
CA ALA A 19 -1.39 -3.90 -1.86
C ALA A 19 -2.39 -4.86 -1.21
N ALA A 20 -2.21 -6.17 -1.42
CA ALA A 20 -3.00 -7.21 -0.78
C ALA A 20 -2.85 -7.18 0.75
N THR A 21 -1.63 -6.98 1.25
CA THR A 21 -1.35 -6.85 2.69
C THR A 21 -2.06 -5.64 3.28
N SER A 22 -2.03 -4.49 2.61
CA SER A 22 -2.73 -3.29 3.08
C SER A 22 -4.24 -3.47 3.06
N GLN A 23 -4.81 -4.08 2.01
CA GLN A 23 -6.23 -4.42 1.98
C GLN A 23 -6.62 -5.34 3.15
N ASN A 24 -5.78 -6.33 3.48
CA ASN A 24 -6.00 -7.21 4.61
C ASN A 24 -5.98 -6.44 5.94
N ILE A 25 -4.96 -5.60 6.16
CA ILE A 25 -4.85 -4.76 7.36
C ILE A 25 -6.07 -3.83 7.50
N ASN A 26 -6.47 -3.15 6.43
CA ASN A 26 -7.65 -2.28 6.45
C ASN A 26 -8.92 -3.06 6.81
N GLY A 27 -9.11 -4.25 6.23
CA GLY A 27 -10.22 -5.13 6.56
C GLY A 27 -10.21 -5.55 8.03
N GLN A 28 -9.06 -5.97 8.56
CA GLN A 28 -8.92 -6.33 9.97
C GLN A 28 -9.21 -5.16 10.92
N LEU A 29 -8.80 -3.93 10.55
CA LEU A 29 -9.09 -2.72 11.33
C LEU A 29 -10.59 -2.38 11.29
N ASP A 30 -11.24 -2.53 10.15
CA ASP A 30 -12.69 -2.28 10.02
C ASP A 30 -13.52 -3.32 10.77
N ASP A 31 -13.10 -4.59 10.73
CA ASP A 31 -13.68 -5.66 11.53
C ASP A 31 -13.53 -5.38 13.03
N LEU A 32 -12.33 -4.96 13.45
CA LEU A 32 -12.05 -4.60 14.84
C LEU A 32 -12.89 -3.40 15.29
N LYS A 33 -13.01 -2.35 14.46
CA LYS A 33 -13.87 -1.18 14.76
C LYS A 33 -15.32 -1.59 14.91
N SER A 34 -15.83 -2.41 14.00
CA SER A 34 -17.22 -2.90 14.02
C SER A 34 -17.49 -3.75 15.27
N TYR A 35 -16.55 -4.61 15.64
CA TYR A 35 -16.63 -5.42 16.84
C TYR A 35 -16.61 -4.57 18.13
N LEU A 36 -15.77 -3.53 18.16
CA LEU A 36 -15.62 -2.68 19.34
C LEU A 36 -16.71 -1.61 19.46
N ALA A 37 -17.36 -1.19 18.37
CA ALA A 37 -18.40 -0.15 18.36
C ALA A 37 -19.45 -0.27 19.49
N PRO A 38 -20.08 -1.43 19.76
CA PRO A 38 -21.03 -1.56 20.87
C PRO A 38 -20.35 -1.42 22.24
N MET A 39 -19.12 -1.89 22.43
CA MET A 39 -18.39 -1.76 23.70
C MET A 39 -17.94 -0.31 23.94
N VAL A 40 -17.48 0.37 22.89
CA VAL A 40 -17.07 1.79 22.93
C VAL A 40 -18.24 2.67 23.38
N SER A 41 -19.47 2.35 22.98
CA SER A 41 -20.67 3.09 23.43
C SER A 41 -20.89 3.03 24.94
N THR A 42 -20.34 2.03 25.62
CA THR A 42 -20.42 1.86 27.08
C THR A 42 -19.23 2.46 27.83
N TRP A 43 -18.15 2.79 27.12
CA TRP A 43 -16.95 3.35 27.71
C TRP A 43 -17.13 4.83 28.00
N THR A 44 -16.86 5.22 29.24
CA THR A 44 -16.95 6.62 29.70
C THR A 44 -15.61 7.08 30.26
N GLY A 45 -15.36 8.40 30.21
CA GLY A 45 -14.13 9.01 30.73
C GLY A 45 -12.85 8.50 30.05
N ALA A 46 -11.84 8.19 30.86
CA ALA A 46 -10.48 7.84 30.39
C ALA A 46 -10.41 6.59 29.48
N ALA A 47 -11.36 5.66 29.57
CA ALA A 47 -11.41 4.49 28.69
C ALA A 47 -11.75 4.88 27.24
N SER A 48 -12.66 5.84 27.07
CA SER A 48 -13.04 6.35 25.75
C SER A 48 -11.89 7.14 25.12
N GLU A 49 -11.21 7.99 25.88
CA GLU A 49 -10.05 8.75 25.41
C GLU A 49 -8.89 7.85 24.97
N ASN A 50 -8.57 6.82 25.77
CA ASN A 50 -7.52 5.85 25.43
C ASN A 50 -7.87 5.06 24.16
N TYR A 51 -9.13 4.66 24.00
CA TYR A 51 -9.57 3.99 22.78
C TYR A 51 -9.45 4.90 21.56
N GLN A 52 -9.95 6.14 21.63
CA GLN A 52 -9.88 7.09 20.52
C GLN A 52 -8.42 7.36 20.12
N ALA A 53 -7.50 7.46 21.09
CA ALA A 53 -6.08 7.61 20.83
C ALA A 53 -5.51 6.38 20.09
N LYS A 54 -5.87 5.16 20.52
CA LYS A 54 -5.46 3.93 19.83
C LYS A 54 -6.06 3.81 18.44
N GLN A 55 -7.33 4.22 18.30
CA GLN A 55 -8.01 4.25 17.03
C GLN A 55 -7.29 5.15 16.04
N LYS A 56 -6.99 6.37 16.46
CA LYS A 56 -6.23 7.32 15.65
C LYS A 56 -4.87 6.77 15.24
N GLN A 57 -4.14 6.11 16.16
CA GLN A 57 -2.83 5.53 15.86
C GLN A 57 -2.88 4.48 14.75
N TRP A 58 -3.84 3.55 14.78
CA TRP A 58 -3.93 2.55 13.72
C TRP A 58 -4.46 3.12 12.41
N ASP A 59 -5.35 4.13 12.47
CA ASP A 59 -5.90 4.80 11.28
C ASP A 59 -4.79 5.57 10.54
N GLU A 60 -3.90 6.25 11.30
CA GLU A 60 -2.72 6.92 10.78
C GLU A 60 -1.72 5.93 10.16
N ALA A 61 -1.43 4.83 10.84
CA ALA A 61 -0.51 3.81 10.32
C ALA A 61 -1.02 3.16 9.02
N ALA A 62 -2.33 2.89 8.95
CA ALA A 62 -2.95 2.37 7.73
C ALA A 62 -2.89 3.39 6.58
N ALA A 63 -3.15 4.67 6.85
CA ALA A 63 -3.04 5.73 5.87
C ALA A 63 -1.60 5.90 5.35
N GLU A 64 -0.61 5.84 6.23
CA GLU A 64 0.81 5.91 5.86
C GLU A 64 1.23 4.73 4.99
N LEU A 65 0.84 3.51 5.36
CA LEU A 65 1.11 2.31 4.56
C LEU A 65 0.52 2.44 3.14
N ASN A 66 -0.74 2.89 3.04
CA ASN A 66 -1.40 3.14 1.76
C ASN A 66 -0.67 4.21 0.93
N ALA A 67 -0.16 5.27 1.56
CA ALA A 67 0.57 6.32 0.88
C ALA A 67 1.94 5.84 0.36
N ILE A 68 2.66 5.02 1.13
CA ILE A 68 3.93 4.41 0.70
C ILE A 68 3.69 3.48 -0.50
N LEU A 69 2.64 2.67 -0.43
CA LEU A 69 2.22 1.80 -1.51
C LEU A 69 1.95 2.53 -2.82
N ALA A 70 1.16 3.60 -2.75
CA ALA A 70 0.86 4.41 -3.92
C ALA A 70 2.13 5.03 -4.53
N GLN A 71 3.08 5.44 -3.70
CA GLN A 71 4.38 5.96 -4.17
C GLN A 71 5.22 4.88 -4.86
N ILE A 72 5.25 3.66 -4.32
CA ILE A 72 5.94 2.53 -4.93
C ILE A 72 5.32 2.19 -6.29
N GLY A 73 3.99 2.05 -6.37
CA GLY A 73 3.30 1.77 -7.63
C GLY A 73 3.53 2.85 -8.69
N LYS A 74 3.55 4.12 -8.29
CA LYS A 74 3.89 5.22 -9.20
C LYS A 74 5.32 5.11 -9.72
N ALA A 75 6.30 4.93 -8.83
CA ALA A 75 7.71 4.79 -9.22
C ALA A 75 7.93 3.63 -10.19
N LEU A 76 7.15 2.55 -10.05
CA LEU A 76 7.19 1.40 -10.95
C LEU A 76 6.56 1.67 -12.30
N GLY A 77 5.41 2.35 -12.32
CA GLY A 77 4.76 2.77 -13.56
C GLY A 77 5.66 3.71 -14.37
N ASP A 78 6.30 4.66 -13.69
CA ASP A 78 7.25 5.60 -14.31
C ASP A 78 8.46 4.85 -14.88
N ALA A 79 9.05 3.92 -14.12
CA ALA A 79 10.17 3.10 -14.60
C ALA A 79 9.78 2.24 -15.82
N GLY A 80 8.61 1.59 -15.80
CA GLY A 80 8.13 0.78 -16.93
C GLY A 80 7.96 1.59 -18.22
N GLN A 81 7.46 2.82 -18.13
CA GLN A 81 7.33 3.72 -19.28
C GLN A 81 8.69 4.15 -19.84
N GLU A 82 9.63 4.52 -18.96
CA GLU A 82 11.01 4.84 -19.35
C GLU A 82 11.69 3.66 -20.05
N PHE A 83 11.50 2.44 -19.53
CA PHE A 83 12.04 1.22 -20.14
C PHE A 83 11.47 0.98 -21.53
N GLN A 84 10.15 1.03 -21.69
CA GLN A 84 9.53 0.80 -23.00
C GLN A 84 9.91 1.87 -24.02
N ALA A 85 10.06 3.12 -23.59
CA ALA A 85 10.58 4.19 -24.43
C ALA A 85 12.04 3.95 -24.86
N ALA A 86 12.90 3.52 -23.93
CA ALA A 86 14.29 3.21 -24.20
C ALA A 86 14.45 2.02 -25.16
N GLU A 87 13.62 0.98 -25.00
CA GLU A 87 13.64 -0.21 -25.83
C GLU A 87 13.13 0.08 -27.25
N ASN A 88 12.06 0.87 -27.39
CA ASN A 88 11.58 1.35 -28.69
C ASN A 88 12.61 2.26 -29.39
N SER A 89 13.26 3.15 -28.64
CA SER A 89 14.32 4.02 -29.16
C SER A 89 15.50 3.19 -29.68
N ASN A 90 15.99 2.24 -28.89
CA ASN A 90 17.05 1.33 -29.33
C ASN A 90 16.60 0.47 -30.51
N ALA A 91 15.39 -0.10 -30.50
CA ALA A 91 14.89 -0.87 -31.64
C ALA A 91 14.83 -0.03 -32.92
N SER A 92 14.49 1.26 -32.83
CA SER A 92 14.47 2.19 -33.97
C SER A 92 15.85 2.62 -34.47
N ILE A 93 16.88 2.57 -33.62
CA ILE A 93 18.27 2.88 -33.99
C ILE A 93 18.90 1.71 -34.77
N TRP A 94 18.43 0.49 -34.53
CA TRP A 94 18.97 -0.74 -35.11
C TRP A 94 18.07 -1.37 -36.19
N ALA A 95 17.01 -0.65 -36.61
CA ALA A 95 16.15 -0.97 -37.75
C ALA A 95 16.52 -0.13 -38.97
#